data_AF-A0A1J5J0R9-F1
#
_entry.id   AF-A0A1J5J0R9-F1
#
_cell.length_a   1.000
_cell.length_b   1.000
_cell.length_c   1.000
_cell.angle_alpha   90.00
_cell.angle_beta   90.00
_cell.angle_gamma   90.00
#
_symmetry.space_group_name_H-M   'P 1'
#
loop_
_entity.id
_entity.type
_entity.pdbx_description
1 polymer ?
#
loop_
_entity_poly.entity_id
_entity_poly.type
_entity_poly.pdbx_seq_one_letter_code
_entity_poly.pdbx_strand_id
1 'polypeptide(L)' 'MSRDPAIHCRRCAHYRVTWDPQFPHGCRAFGIRSRHYPCLEVAAASALRCRLFTAKPPGKPCRRPLTGIDKREIIV' A
#
# COMPACT_ATOMS: atom_id res chain seq x y z
N MET A 1 13.85 20.73 10.96
CA MET A 1 14.22 19.49 11.68
C MET A 1 13.36 18.34 11.15
N SER A 2 14.01 17.21 10.87
CA SER A 2 13.42 15.87 10.60
C SER A 2 12.75 15.62 9.24
N ARG A 3 13.57 15.54 8.17
CA ARG A 3 13.22 14.88 6.88
C ARG A 3 13.24 13.35 7.04
N ASP A 4 12.42 12.83 7.93
CA ASP A 4 12.38 11.40 8.18
C ASP A 4 11.18 10.82 7.41
N PRO A 5 11.42 10.01 6.38
CA PRO A 5 10.43 9.66 5.36
C PRO A 5 9.16 9.15 6.02
N ALA A 6 8.03 9.81 5.75
CA ALA A 6 6.74 9.41 6.28
C ALA A 6 6.43 7.97 5.82
N ILE A 7 6.48 7.02 6.75
CA ILE A 7 6.20 5.61 6.46
C ILE A 7 4.69 5.45 6.25
N HIS A 8 4.29 5.03 5.05
CA HIS A 8 2.89 4.82 4.72
C HIS A 8 2.54 3.34 4.72
N CYS A 9 1.78 2.88 5.72
CA CYS A 9 1.33 1.48 5.82
C CYS A 9 0.65 0.97 4.54
N ARG A 10 -0.12 1.81 3.84
CA ARG A 10 -0.79 1.44 2.57
C ARG A 10 0.18 0.99 1.46
N ARG A 11 1.41 1.53 1.48
CA ARG A 11 2.50 1.18 0.56
C ARG A 11 3.35 0.01 1.05
N CYS A 12 3.08 -0.55 2.24
CA CYS A 12 3.82 -1.68 2.78
C CYS A 12 3.27 -3.01 2.24
N ALA A 13 4.14 -3.92 1.81
CA ALA A 13 3.79 -5.26 1.37
C ALA A 13 3.18 -6.13 2.49
N HIS A 14 3.55 -5.88 3.75
CA HIS A 14 3.04 -6.64 4.91
C HIS A 14 1.72 -6.12 5.47
N TYR A 15 1.25 -4.96 5.01
CA TYR A 15 -0.01 -4.38 5.46
C TYR A 15 -1.19 -5.11 4.81
N ARG A 16 -2.10 -5.61 5.65
CA ARG A 16 -3.34 -6.27 5.24
C ARG A 16 -4.54 -5.59 5.91
N VAL A 17 -5.68 -5.61 5.23
CA VAL A 17 -6.97 -5.24 5.83
C VAL A 17 -7.61 -6.53 6.34
N THR A 18 -8.03 -6.54 7.60
CA THR A 18 -8.43 -7.76 8.31
C THR A 18 -9.94 -8.04 8.30
N TRP A 19 -10.74 -7.19 7.65
CA TRP A 19 -12.22 -7.28 7.56
C TRP A 19 -12.96 -7.33 8.91
N ASP A 20 -12.24 -7.31 10.01
CA ASP A 20 -12.73 -7.22 11.38
C ASP A 20 -13.12 -5.76 11.68
N PRO A 21 -14.37 -5.49 12.09
CA PRO A 21 -14.83 -4.12 12.35
C PRO A 21 -14.13 -3.47 13.54
N GLN A 22 -13.66 -4.26 14.51
CA GLN A 22 -12.92 -3.75 15.65
C GLN A 22 -11.45 -3.50 15.31
N PHE A 23 -10.89 -4.24 14.36
CA PHE A 23 -9.49 -4.11 13.95
C PHE A 23 -9.37 -4.20 12.42
N PRO A 24 -9.60 -3.10 11.69
CA PRO A 24 -9.56 -3.11 10.23
C PRO A 24 -8.13 -3.24 9.68
N HIS A 25 -7.11 -2.87 10.46
CA HIS A 25 -5.72 -2.85 10.02
C HIS A 25 -4.93 -4.03 10.61
N GLY A 26 -4.12 -4.68 9.79
CA GLY A 26 -3.23 -5.75 10.22
C GLY A 26 -1.83 -5.62 9.63
N CYS A 27 -0.82 -6.03 10.39
CA CYS A 27 0.55 -6.17 9.90
C CYS A 27 0.98 -7.64 9.93
N ARG A 28 1.43 -8.18 8.80
CA ARG A 28 1.85 -9.59 8.69
C ARG A 28 3.22 -9.84 9.30
N ALA A 29 4.11 -8.85 9.25
CA ALA A 29 5.47 -8.96 9.78
C ALA A 29 5.49 -9.01 11.32
N PHE A 30 4.63 -8.22 11.97
CA PHE A 30 4.51 -8.18 13.44
C PHE A 30 3.41 -9.11 13.98
N GLY A 31 2.57 -9.70 13.13
CA GLY A 31 1.45 -10.56 13.57
C GLY A 31 0.28 -9.81 14.22
N ILE A 32 0.33 -8.49 14.34
CA ILE A 32 -0.69 -7.69 15.04
C ILE A 32 -1.87 -7.30 14.16
N ARG A 33 -3.01 -7.05 14.83
CA ARG A 33 -4.21 -6.39 14.30
C ARG A 33 -4.50 -5.17 15.17
N SER A 34 -4.86 -4.04 14.56
CA SER A 34 -4.98 -2.75 15.22
C SER A 34 -6.14 -1.92 14.65
N ARG A 35 -6.65 -1.01 15.50
CA ARG A 35 -7.65 0.01 15.12
C ARG A 35 -7.03 1.11 14.29
N HIS A 36 -5.82 1.51 14.66
CA HIS A 36 -5.01 2.49 13.95
C HIS A 36 -4.03 1.81 12.99
N TYR A 37 -3.34 2.60 12.17
CA TYR A 37 -2.28 2.06 11.33
C TYR A 37 -1.21 1.37 12.18
N PRO A 38 -0.74 0.18 11.79
CA PRO A 38 0.21 -0.58 12.60
C PRO A 38 1.56 0.13 12.78
N CYS A 39 1.92 1.10 11.93
CA CYS A 39 3.12 1.93 12.16
C CYS A 39 3.02 2.80 13.42
N LEU A 40 1.82 3.25 13.79
CA LEU A 40 1.59 4.06 14.98
C LEU A 40 1.67 3.19 16.24
N GLU A 41 1.05 2.01 16.19
CA GLU A 41 1.10 1.04 17.29
C GLU A 41 2.53 0.54 17.53
N VAL A 42 3.29 0.23 16.46
CA VAL A 42 4.70 -0.16 16.56
C VAL A 42 5.56 0.99 17.09
N ALA A 43 5.28 2.23 16.67
CA ALA A 43 5.98 3.40 17.20
C ALA A 43 5.68 3.63 18.69
N ALA A 44 4.44 3.41 19.13
CA ALA A 44 4.05 3.52 20.52
C ALA A 44 4.69 2.41 21.38
N ALA A 45 4.71 1.17 20.89
CA ALA A 45 5.24 0.03 21.63
C ALA A 45 6.77 -0.03 21.66
N SER A 46 7.43 0.24 20.52
CA SER A 46 8.88 0.11 20.38
C SER A 46 9.65 1.42 20.52
N ALA A 47 8.95 2.55 20.69
CA ALA A 47 9.52 3.91 20.63
C ALA A 47 10.33 4.18 19.34
N LEU A 48 10.13 3.36 18.31
CA LEU A 48 10.93 3.31 17.08
C LEU A 48 10.02 3.21 15.86
N ARG A 49 10.47 3.78 14.75
CA ARG A 49 9.77 3.66 13.47
C ARG A 49 9.76 2.21 12.99
N CYS A 50 8.76 1.87 12.17
CA CYS A 50 8.60 0.53 11.60
C CYS A 50 9.82 0.12 10.76
N ARG A 51 10.70 -0.72 11.34
CA ARG A 51 11.92 -1.25 10.69
C ARG A 51 11.63 -2.33 9.64
N LEU A 52 10.47 -2.99 9.74
CA LEU A 52 10.02 -4.04 8.83
C LEU A 52 9.18 -3.48 7.66
N PHE A 53 9.38 -2.22 7.30
CA PHE A 53 8.67 -1.62 6.18
C PHE A 53 9.26 -2.10 4.85
N THR A 54 8.46 -2.83 4.09
CA THR A 54 8.80 -3.28 2.74
C THR A 54 7.89 -2.58 1.75
N ALA A 55 8.42 -1.73 0.88
CA ALA A 55 7.61 -1.05 -0.12
C ALA A 55 7.02 -2.06 -1.13
N LYS A 56 5.74 -1.90 -1.49
CA LYS A 56 5.13 -2.65 -2.60
C LYS A 56 5.84 -2.26 -3.91
N PRO A 57 6.09 -3.23 -4.81
CA PRO A 57 6.57 -2.90 -6.14
C PRO A 57 5.52 -2.01 -6.83
N PRO A 58 5.94 -1.00 -7.62
CA PRO A 58 4.99 -0.24 -8.43
C PRO A 58 4.23 -1.23 -9.31
N GLY A 59 2.89 -1.21 -9.22
CA GLY A 59 2.08 -2.06 -10.07
C GLY A 59 2.47 -1.82 -11.52
N LYS A 60 2.65 -2.90 -12.29
CA LYS A 60 2.81 -2.77 -13.75
C LYS A 60 1.72 -1.82 -14.26
N PRO A 61 2.07 -0.73 -14.98
CA PRO A 61 1.04 0.10 -15.56
C PRO A 61 0.16 -0.82 -16.40
N CYS A 62 -1.16 -0.72 -16.25
CA CYS A 62 -2.06 -1.36 -17.18
C CYS A 62 -1.82 -0.68 -18.54
N ARG A 63 -0.84 -1.18 -19.29
CA ARG A 63 -0.69 -0.87 -20.71
C ARG A 63 -1.86 -1.56 -21.39
N ARG A 64 -3.05 -0.97 -21.29
CA ARG A 64 -4.03 -1.17 -22.34
C ARG A 64 -3.46 -0.44 -23.55
N PRO A 65 -3.11 -1.13 -24.64
CA PRO A 65 -2.85 -0.44 -25.89
C PRO A 65 -4.16 0.25 -26.29
N LEU A 66 -4.13 1.58 -26.45
CA LEU A 66 -5.27 2.39 -26.92
C LEU A 66 -5.39 2.37 -28.46
N THR A 67 -4.87 1.35 -29.14
CA THR A 67 -4.82 1.32 -30.60
C THR A 67 -5.86 0.35 -31.15
N GLY A 68 -7.02 0.92 -31.48
CA GLY A 68 -8.13 0.28 -32.19
C GLY A 68 -9.14 1.33 -32.65
N ILE A 69 -8.72 2.20 -33.59
CA ILE A 69 -9.64 2.94 -34.47
C ILE A 69 -9.01 2.90 -35.87
N ASP A 70 -9.40 1.87 -36.60
CA ASP A 70 -9.16 1.63 -38.01
C ASP A 70 -9.89 2.71 -38.83
N LYS A 71 -9.24 3.85 -39.07
CA LYS A 71 -9.73 4.88 -40.00
C LYS A 71 -9.51 4.50 -41.47
N ARG A 72 -10.05 3.36 -41.94
CA ARG A 72 -10.00 2.96 -43.36
C ARG A 72 -11.27 2.25 -43.86
N GLU A 73 -12.43 2.75 -43.47
CA GLU A 73 -13.69 2.41 -44.17
C GLU A 73 -14.53 3.67 -44.41
N ILE A 74 -13.92 4.67 -45.06
CA ILE A 74 -14.63 5.74 -45.77
C ILE A 74 -13.84 6.03 -47.03
N ILE A 75 -14.17 5.33 -48.11
CA ILE A 75 -14.06 5.85 -49.47
C ILE A 75 -15.37 5.42 -50.17
N VAL A 76 -16.07 6.43 -50.65
CA VAL A 76 -17.29 6.39 -51.48
C VAL A 76 -17.01 5.67 -52.80
#